data_AF-A0A199VWU8-F1
#
_entry.id   AF-A0A199VWU8-F1
#
_cell.length_a   1.000
_cell.length_b   1.000
_cell.length_c   1.000
_cell.angle_alpha   90.00
_cell.angle_beta   90.00
_cell.angle_gamma   90.00
#
_symmetry.space_group_name_H-M   'P 1'
#
loop_
_entity.id
_entity.type
_entity.pdbx_description
1 polymer ?
#
loop_
_entity_poly.entity_id
_entity_poly.type
_entity_poly.pdbx_seq_one_letter_code
_entity_poly.pdbx_strand_id
1 'polypeptide(L)'
;MEHYWDDDLLVAAQSDLWNHSFVFLKSMSLKCAIELGIPNAIHRHGAPVSVPDLVAALNLPAARLPPLRRLMRALAFSHLFTRQTSEATAAGGEEEDLYGLTPTSRLLVDDAGDRRSLAPFVRAMLDPVQTMPSLLISGWFKAADGVATPFEAVHGSDIWSRTSRNPEFNATFNEGMAADAGFVMDLVVRKCGHVFRGLRSLVDVGGGTGAAARAVAGAFPHIKCAVLDLPQVVQGLPADGPVEFVAGSMFERVPPADAVMLKIVSSLGVVRFVRKA
;
A
#
# COMPACT_ATOMS: atom_id res chain seq x y z
N MET A 1 -17.96 -41.79 19.15
CA MET A 1 -17.28 -40.83 18.26
C MET A 1 -17.02 -39.56 19.08
N GLU A 2 -16.30 -39.70 20.20
CA GLU A 2 -16.07 -38.64 21.18
C GLU A 2 -14.73 -38.93 21.86
N HIS A 3 -13.65 -38.44 21.26
CA HIS A 3 -12.34 -38.26 21.90
C HIS A 3 -11.51 -37.39 20.97
N TYR A 4 -11.84 -36.12 20.91
CA TYR A 4 -11.08 -35.15 20.13
C TYR A 4 -11.12 -33.85 20.91
N TRP A 5 -9.96 -33.22 21.10
CA TRP A 5 -9.72 -32.09 22.00
C TRP A 5 -9.48 -32.47 23.47
N ASP A 6 -8.22 -32.69 23.83
CA ASP A 6 -7.73 -32.46 25.20
C ASP A 6 -7.70 -30.95 25.49
N ASP A 7 -7.70 -30.57 26.76
CA ASP A 7 -7.83 -29.17 27.22
C ASP A 7 -6.74 -28.26 26.61
N ASP A 8 -5.50 -28.77 26.51
CA ASP A 8 -4.39 -28.05 25.88
C ASP A 8 -4.68 -27.70 24.41
N LEU A 9 -5.34 -28.61 23.69
CA LEU A 9 -5.68 -28.41 22.28
C LEU A 9 -6.84 -27.40 22.14
N LEU A 10 -7.79 -27.37 23.08
CA LEU A 10 -8.86 -26.37 23.11
C LEU A 10 -8.30 -24.96 23.36
N VAL A 11 -7.35 -24.81 24.29
CA VAL A 11 -6.72 -23.52 24.59
C VAL A 11 -5.90 -23.01 23.38
N ALA A 12 -5.18 -23.90 22.70
CA ALA A 12 -4.46 -23.56 21.48
C ALA A 12 -5.42 -23.12 20.36
N ALA A 13 -6.50 -23.89 20.13
CA ALA A 13 -7.51 -23.56 19.12
C ALA A 13 -8.24 -22.24 19.42
N GLN A 14 -8.54 -21.95 20.70
CA GLN A 14 -9.14 -20.68 21.10
C GLN A 14 -8.19 -19.50 20.83
N SER A 15 -6.90 -19.66 21.14
CA SER A 15 -5.88 -18.63 20.88
C SER A 15 -5.75 -18.32 19.40
N ASP A 16 -5.77 -19.36 18.55
CA ASP A 16 -5.74 -19.20 17.09
C ASP A 16 -7.01 -18.49 16.56
N LEU A 17 -8.19 -18.90 17.03
CA LEU A 17 -9.46 -18.26 16.68
C LEU A 17 -9.48 -16.77 17.07
N TRP A 18 -8.97 -16.43 18.26
CA TRP A 18 -8.87 -15.04 18.70
C TRP A 18 -7.90 -14.23 17.84
N ASN A 19 -6.74 -14.80 17.49
CA ASN A 19 -5.80 -14.14 16.57
C ASN A 19 -6.46 -13.79 15.24
N HIS A 20 -7.22 -14.73 14.65
CA HIS A 20 -7.98 -14.48 13.43
C HIS A 20 -9.13 -13.46 13.62
N SER A 21 -9.83 -13.51 14.75
CA SER A 21 -10.94 -12.59 15.04
C SER A 21 -10.49 -11.13 15.18
N PHE A 22 -9.28 -10.91 15.70
CA PHE A 22 -8.77 -9.58 16.00
C PHE A 22 -7.68 -9.09 15.03
N VAL A 23 -7.28 -9.87 14.02
CA VAL A 23 -6.18 -9.52 13.09
C VAL A 23 -6.41 -8.19 12.37
N PHE A 24 -7.68 -7.83 12.11
CA PHE A 24 -8.03 -6.56 11.45
C PHE A 24 -7.57 -5.33 12.26
N LEU A 25 -7.46 -5.45 13.59
CA LEU A 25 -6.95 -4.38 14.45
C LEU A 25 -5.49 -4.05 14.13
N LYS A 26 -4.69 -5.01 13.63
CA LYS A 26 -3.32 -4.74 13.16
C LYS A 26 -3.33 -3.79 11.97
N SER A 27 -4.18 -4.06 10.97
CA SER A 27 -4.35 -3.21 9.79
C SER A 27 -4.86 -1.81 10.18
N MET A 28 -5.85 -1.73 11.07
CA MET A 28 -6.39 -0.44 11.51
C MET A 28 -5.40 0.35 12.37
N SER A 29 -4.59 -0.33 13.19
CA SER A 29 -3.51 0.30 13.95
C SER A 29 -2.43 0.86 13.02
N LEU A 30 -2.07 0.12 11.97
CA LEU A 30 -1.15 0.58 10.93
C LEU A 30 -1.69 1.82 10.20
N LYS A 31 -2.96 1.78 9.77
CA LYS A 31 -3.66 2.93 9.17
C LYS A 31 -3.56 4.14 10.09
N CYS A 32 -3.94 3.98 11.35
CA CYS A 32 -3.89 5.06 12.35
C CYS A 32 -2.48 5.62 12.50
N ALA A 33 -1.43 4.78 12.56
CA ALA A 33 -0.06 5.24 12.67
C ALA A 33 0.39 6.10 11.47
N ILE A 34 -0.04 5.73 10.26
CA ILE A 34 0.24 6.46 9.02
C ILE A 34 -0.53 7.79 8.97
N GLU A 35 -1.80 7.79 9.36
CA GLU A 35 -2.63 9.00 9.42
C GLU A 35 -2.14 9.99 10.47
N LEU A 36 -1.68 9.50 11.61
CA LEU A 36 -1.05 10.33 12.65
C LEU A 36 0.36 10.80 12.28
N GLY A 37 0.97 10.26 11.22
CA GLY A 37 2.33 10.64 10.82
C GLY A 37 3.44 10.10 11.73
N ILE A 38 3.17 9.03 12.50
CA ILE A 38 4.14 8.44 13.45
C ILE A 38 5.46 8.03 12.77
N PRO A 39 5.48 7.34 11.60
CA PRO A 39 6.73 6.96 10.95
C PRO A 39 7.62 8.18 10.64
N ASN A 40 7.01 9.26 10.13
CA ASN A 40 7.71 10.50 9.81
C ASN A 40 8.22 11.22 11.06
N ALA A 41 7.44 11.25 12.15
CA ALA A 41 7.88 11.85 13.40
C ALA A 41 9.11 11.14 13.99
N ILE A 42 9.11 9.81 14.02
CA ILE A 42 10.28 9.03 14.46
C ILE A 42 11.46 9.25 13.53
N HIS A 43 11.24 9.30 12.21
CA HIS A 43 12.30 9.56 11.24
C HIS A 43 12.97 10.93 11.47
N ARG A 44 12.17 12.00 11.61
CA ARG A 44 12.65 13.37 11.81
C ARG A 44 13.37 13.54 13.14
N HIS A 45 12.96 12.80 14.17
CA HIS A 45 13.67 12.78 15.45
C HIS A 45 15.08 12.16 15.35
N GLY A 46 15.31 11.24 14.40
CA GLY A 46 16.63 10.66 14.12
C GLY A 46 17.10 9.57 15.09
N ALA A 47 16.37 9.36 16.20
CA ALA A 47 16.61 8.31 17.19
C ALA A 47 15.27 7.77 17.74
N PRO A 48 15.25 6.60 18.41
CA PRO A 48 14.03 6.09 19.04
C PRO A 48 13.39 7.11 19.99
N VAL A 49 12.06 7.21 19.95
CA VAL A 49 11.27 8.31 20.53
C VAL A 49 10.35 7.80 21.64
N SER A 50 10.22 8.56 22.73
CA SER A 50 9.25 8.28 23.78
C SER A 50 7.80 8.58 23.31
N VAL A 51 6.79 8.02 23.96
CA VAL A 51 5.40 8.37 23.65
C VAL A 51 5.06 9.84 23.99
N PRO A 52 5.52 10.41 25.11
CA PRO A 52 5.37 11.85 25.37
C PRO A 52 5.94 12.73 24.25
N ASP A 53 7.14 12.40 23.75
CA ASP A 53 7.76 13.16 22.65
C ASP A 53 6.99 13.00 21.34
N LEU A 54 6.43 11.82 21.07
CA LEU A 54 5.52 11.62 19.93
C LEU A 54 4.25 12.46 20.07
N VAL A 55 3.64 12.55 21.26
CA VAL A 55 2.48 13.41 21.51
C VAL A 55 2.82 14.86 21.20
N ALA A 56 3.97 15.34 21.66
CA ALA A 56 4.43 16.70 21.39
C ALA A 56 4.73 16.92 19.89
N ALA A 57 5.52 16.05 19.26
CA ALA A 57 5.91 16.16 17.86
C ALA A 57 4.71 16.11 16.88
N LEU A 58 3.66 15.38 17.26
CA LEU A 58 2.44 15.23 16.46
C LEU A 58 1.34 16.23 16.85
N ASN A 59 1.59 17.13 17.80
CA ASN A 59 0.62 18.08 18.34
C ASN A 59 -0.69 17.42 18.82
N LEU A 60 -0.58 16.26 19.47
CA LEU A 60 -1.74 15.53 19.97
C LEU A 60 -2.18 16.05 21.35
N PRO A 61 -3.48 16.01 21.68
CA PRO A 61 -3.95 16.36 23.02
C PRO A 61 -3.30 15.46 24.09
N ALA A 62 -2.91 16.01 25.25
CA ALA A 62 -2.29 15.24 26.33
C ALA A 62 -3.15 14.04 26.80
N ALA A 63 -4.48 14.14 26.71
CA ALA A 63 -5.41 13.03 26.98
C ALA A 63 -5.23 11.81 26.06
N ARG A 64 -4.52 11.95 24.93
CA ARG A 64 -4.19 10.85 24.01
C ARG A 64 -2.94 10.08 24.39
N LEU A 65 -2.19 10.50 25.41
CA LEU A 65 -0.99 9.81 25.85
C LEU A 65 -1.26 8.35 26.26
N PRO A 66 -2.26 8.02 27.13
CA PRO A 66 -2.55 6.62 27.47
C PRO A 66 -2.95 5.73 26.28
N PRO A 67 -3.89 6.12 25.39
CA PRO A 67 -4.21 5.29 24.22
C PRO A 67 -3.06 5.23 23.21
N LEU A 68 -2.25 6.28 23.05
CA LEU A 68 -1.08 6.24 22.17
C LEU A 68 -0.01 5.26 22.68
N ARG A 69 0.20 5.17 24.01
CA ARG A 69 1.06 4.13 24.62
C ARG A 69 0.58 2.72 24.23
N ARG A 70 -0.73 2.47 24.28
CA ARG A 70 -1.32 1.16 23.89
C ARG A 70 -1.13 0.89 22.40
N LEU A 71 -1.38 1.88 21.55
CA LEU A 71 -1.18 1.77 20.10
C LEU A 71 0.28 1.43 19.75
N MET A 72 1.24 2.18 20.31
CA MET A 72 2.66 1.96 20.04
C MET A 72 3.14 0.59 20.53
N ARG A 73 2.67 0.13 21.69
CA ARG A 73 2.95 -1.24 22.16
C ARG A 73 2.40 -2.31 21.21
N ALA A 74 1.16 -2.14 20.73
CA ALA A 74 0.55 -3.09 19.79
C ALA A 74 1.28 -3.12 18.43
N LEU A 75 1.71 -1.95 17.94
CA LEU A 75 2.47 -1.84 16.69
C LEU A 75 3.89 -2.41 16.84
N ALA A 76 4.53 -2.23 17.99
CA ALA A 76 5.83 -2.84 18.29
C ALA A 76 5.74 -4.36 18.43
N PHE A 77 4.70 -4.87 19.11
CA PHE A 77 4.39 -6.30 19.17
C PHE A 77 4.12 -6.90 17.79
N SER A 78 3.56 -6.11 16.87
CA SER A 78 3.36 -6.48 15.46
C SER A 78 4.61 -6.29 14.59
N HIS A 79 5.78 -6.01 15.18
CA HIS A 79 7.06 -5.79 14.52
C HIS A 79 7.09 -4.62 13.52
N LEU A 80 6.13 -3.70 13.60
CA LEU A 80 6.13 -2.47 12.80
C LEU A 80 7.09 -1.43 13.37
N PHE A 81 7.27 -1.40 14.69
CA PHE A 81 8.27 -0.55 15.35
C PHE A 81 9.12 -1.38 16.30
N THR A 82 10.32 -0.90 16.60
CA THR A 82 11.13 -1.43 17.69
C THR A 82 10.62 -0.84 19.01
N ARG A 83 10.78 -1.58 20.11
CA ARG A 83 10.57 -1.09 21.47
C ARG A 83 11.82 -1.40 22.29
N GLN A 84 12.37 -0.39 22.93
CA GLN A 84 13.47 -0.52 23.88
C GLN A 84 13.11 0.25 25.16
N THR A 85 13.57 -0.22 26.31
CA THR A 85 13.42 0.52 27.57
C THR A 85 14.61 1.49 27.70
N SER A 86 14.35 2.73 28.10
CA SER A 86 15.45 3.66 28.42
C SER A 86 16.25 3.13 29.62
N GLU A 87 17.57 3.34 29.59
CA GLU A 87 18.38 3.10 30.78
C GLU A 87 17.99 4.10 31.87
N ALA A 88 17.82 3.63 33.10
CA ALA A 88 17.56 4.49 34.24
C ALA A 88 18.68 5.54 34.34
N THR A 89 18.33 6.81 34.21
CA THR A 89 19.31 7.87 34.40
C THR A 89 19.79 7.84 35.85
N ALA A 90 21.08 8.12 36.09
CA ALA A 90 21.65 8.21 37.45
C ALA A 90 20.94 9.24 38.37
N ALA A 91 20.04 10.06 37.80
CA ALA A 91 19.21 11.04 38.48
C ALA A 91 17.80 10.54 38.88
N GLY A 92 17.50 9.24 38.73
CA GLY A 92 16.24 8.66 39.19
C GLY A 92 15.03 8.94 38.30
N GLY A 93 15.25 9.17 36.99
CA GLY A 93 14.15 9.27 36.01
C GLY A 93 13.44 7.92 35.82
N GLU A 94 12.13 7.96 35.55
CA GLU A 94 11.34 6.76 35.26
C GLU A 94 11.83 6.07 33.98
N GLU A 95 11.84 4.74 33.97
CA GLU A 95 12.06 3.95 32.76
C GLU A 95 10.93 4.22 31.75
N GLU A 96 11.28 4.59 30.53
CA GLU A 96 10.32 4.86 29.46
C GLU A 96 10.54 3.93 28.26
N ASP A 97 9.42 3.52 27.64
CA ASP A 97 9.44 2.81 26.36
C ASP A 97 9.82 3.81 25.24
N LEU A 98 10.93 3.55 24.56
CA LEU A 98 11.36 4.26 23.35
C LEU A 98 11.06 3.43 22.10
N TYR A 99 10.60 4.10 21.04
CA TYR A 99 10.15 3.47 19.80
C TYR A 99 10.95 3.93 18.59
N GLY A 100 11.53 2.99 17.85
CA GLY A 100 12.29 3.27 16.62
C GLY A 100 11.70 2.57 15.39
N LEU A 101 12.11 3.00 14.20
CA LEU A 101 11.67 2.39 12.94
C LEU A 101 12.31 1.01 12.70
N THR A 102 11.54 0.07 12.18
CA THR A 102 12.00 -1.20 11.59
C THR A 102 12.17 -1.05 10.08
N PRO A 103 12.77 -2.02 9.37
CA PRO A 103 12.78 -2.00 7.90
C PRO A 103 11.38 -1.83 7.29
N THR A 104 10.36 -2.42 7.91
CA THR A 104 8.95 -2.32 7.46
C THR A 104 8.40 -0.91 7.64
N SER A 105 8.52 -0.30 8.83
CA SER A 105 8.01 1.07 9.02
C SER A 105 8.83 2.14 8.31
N ARG A 106 10.09 1.87 7.96
CA ARG A 106 10.89 2.74 7.08
C ARG A 106 10.31 2.86 5.67
N LEU A 107 9.53 1.88 5.21
CA LEU A 107 8.80 1.99 3.92
C LEU A 107 7.67 3.01 3.98
N LEU A 108 7.28 3.49 5.16
CA LEU A 108 6.15 4.40 5.37
C LEU A 108 6.60 5.85 5.60
N VAL A 109 7.90 6.14 5.45
CA VAL A 109 8.47 7.46 5.67
C VAL A 109 8.48 8.21 4.34
N ASP A 110 7.85 9.38 4.31
CA ASP A 110 7.70 10.22 3.12
C ASP A 110 8.99 10.98 2.79
N ASP A 111 9.79 11.32 3.81
CA ASP A 111 11.00 12.16 3.69
C ASP A 111 12.32 11.35 3.64
N ALA A 112 12.29 10.06 3.27
CA ALA A 112 13.45 9.16 3.38
C ALA A 112 14.51 9.31 2.25
N GLY A 113 14.71 10.52 1.73
CA GLY A 113 15.61 10.84 0.61
C GLY A 113 15.09 10.29 -0.72
N ASP A 114 15.94 9.58 -1.48
CA ASP A 114 15.60 9.04 -2.81
C ASP A 114 14.61 7.86 -2.79
N ARG A 115 14.16 7.43 -1.61
CA ARG A 115 13.27 6.27 -1.44
C ARG A 115 11.81 6.70 -1.41
N ARG A 116 11.01 6.11 -2.30
CA ARG A 116 9.57 6.34 -2.37
C ARG A 116 8.85 5.67 -1.20
N SER A 117 7.99 6.42 -0.53
CA SER A 117 7.09 5.94 0.52
C SER A 117 6.00 5.04 -0.06
N LEU A 118 5.67 3.98 0.68
CA LEU A 118 4.52 3.10 0.44
C LEU A 118 3.32 3.49 1.33
N ALA A 119 3.40 4.57 2.11
CA ALA A 119 2.28 5.05 2.90
C ALA A 119 1.03 5.34 2.04
N PRO A 120 1.12 5.97 0.84
CA PRO A 120 -0.05 6.16 -0.03
C PRO A 120 -0.70 4.84 -0.46
N PHE A 121 0.09 3.81 -0.73
CA PHE A 121 -0.43 2.48 -1.08
C PHE A 121 -1.24 1.88 0.07
N VAL A 122 -0.71 1.95 1.29
CA VAL A 122 -1.42 1.45 2.48
C VAL A 122 -2.70 2.25 2.73
N ARG A 123 -2.68 3.59 2.57
CA ARG A 123 -3.89 4.43 2.68
C ARG A 123 -4.95 4.00 1.68
N ALA A 124 -4.57 3.79 0.41
CA ALA A 124 -5.49 3.33 -0.62
C ALA A 124 -6.10 1.95 -0.32
N MET A 125 -5.31 0.99 0.14
CA MET A 125 -5.80 -0.36 0.45
C MET A 125 -6.68 -0.42 1.71
N LEU A 126 -6.51 0.53 2.63
CA LEU A 126 -7.29 0.63 3.86
C LEU A 126 -8.33 1.75 3.81
N ASP A 127 -8.61 2.29 2.63
CA ASP A 127 -9.71 3.22 2.38
C ASP A 127 -11.06 2.51 2.63
N PRO A 128 -12.05 3.17 3.26
CA PRO A 128 -13.36 2.58 3.49
C PRO A 128 -14.00 2.01 2.22
N VAL A 129 -13.85 2.65 1.06
CA VAL A 129 -14.37 2.13 -0.22
C VAL A 129 -13.82 0.74 -0.51
N GLN A 130 -12.55 0.48 -0.18
CA GLN A 130 -11.89 -0.81 -0.38
C GLN A 130 -12.22 -1.83 0.72
N THR A 131 -12.33 -1.41 1.98
CA THR A 131 -12.50 -2.35 3.10
C THR A 131 -13.95 -2.75 3.37
N MET A 132 -14.92 -1.89 3.02
CA MET A 132 -16.35 -2.14 3.29
C MET A 132 -16.89 -3.45 2.67
N PRO A 133 -16.53 -3.84 1.44
CA PRO A 133 -16.93 -5.13 0.87
C PRO A 133 -16.55 -6.34 1.72
N SER A 134 -15.38 -6.30 2.39
CA SER A 134 -14.92 -7.38 3.27
C SER A 134 -15.81 -7.58 4.49
N LEU A 135 -16.51 -6.53 4.95
CA LEU A 135 -17.44 -6.61 6.08
C LEU A 135 -18.78 -7.25 5.71
N LEU A 136 -19.12 -7.30 4.42
CA LEU A 136 -20.44 -7.69 3.92
C LEU A 136 -20.40 -8.92 3.00
N ILE A 137 -19.24 -9.60 2.91
CA ILE A 137 -19.03 -10.72 1.98
C ILE A 137 -19.99 -11.90 2.20
N SER A 138 -20.38 -12.15 3.45
CA SER A 138 -21.33 -13.23 3.77
C SER A 138 -22.75 -12.94 3.25
N GLY A 139 -23.13 -11.67 3.17
CA GLY A 139 -24.37 -11.22 2.54
C GLY A 139 -24.32 -11.43 1.03
N TRP A 140 -23.21 -11.08 0.39
CA TRP A 140 -23.00 -11.29 -1.04
C TRP A 140 -23.10 -12.77 -1.43
N PHE A 141 -22.45 -13.69 -0.69
CA PHE A 141 -22.56 -15.13 -0.96
C PHE A 141 -23.98 -15.70 -0.84
N LYS A 142 -24.85 -15.05 -0.07
CA LYS A 142 -26.24 -15.48 0.15
C LYS A 142 -27.21 -14.84 -0.84
N ALA A 143 -26.81 -13.79 -1.54
CA ALA A 143 -27.66 -13.08 -2.46
C ALA A 143 -27.91 -13.90 -3.73
N ALA A 144 -29.13 -13.86 -4.24
CA ALA A 144 -29.53 -14.51 -5.50
C ALA A 144 -29.63 -13.50 -6.66
N ASP A 145 -29.01 -12.32 -6.52
CA ASP A 145 -29.07 -11.20 -7.46
C ASP A 145 -28.09 -11.32 -8.63
N GLY A 146 -27.17 -12.30 -8.59
CA GLY A 146 -26.20 -12.55 -9.66
C GLY A 146 -25.07 -11.51 -9.75
N VAL A 147 -24.88 -10.67 -8.73
CA VAL A 147 -23.83 -9.64 -8.72
C VAL A 147 -22.44 -10.29 -8.67
N ALA A 148 -21.55 -9.88 -9.58
CA ALA A 148 -20.31 -10.61 -9.84
C ALA A 148 -19.27 -10.49 -8.72
N THR A 149 -19.25 -9.37 -7.99
CA THR A 149 -18.24 -9.13 -6.95
C THR A 149 -18.84 -8.55 -5.67
N PRO A 150 -18.23 -8.79 -4.49
CA PRO A 150 -18.61 -8.13 -3.25
C PRO A 150 -18.53 -6.60 -3.34
N PHE A 151 -17.59 -6.07 -4.14
CA PHE A 151 -17.44 -4.63 -4.34
C PHE A 151 -18.67 -4.05 -5.04
N GLU A 152 -19.11 -4.68 -6.12
CA GLU A 152 -20.33 -4.28 -6.84
C GLU A 152 -21.57 -4.40 -5.96
N ALA A 153 -21.67 -5.43 -5.13
CA ALA A 153 -22.80 -5.61 -4.23
C ALA A 153 -22.92 -4.49 -3.20
N VAL A 154 -21.80 -3.95 -2.73
CA VAL A 154 -21.77 -2.84 -1.76
C VAL A 154 -21.92 -1.48 -2.44
N HIS A 155 -21.28 -1.27 -3.58
CA HIS A 155 -21.18 0.06 -4.20
C HIS A 155 -22.04 0.25 -5.45
N GLY A 156 -22.78 -0.78 -5.88
CA GLY A 156 -23.65 -0.77 -7.06
C GLY A 156 -22.92 -0.64 -8.40
N SER A 157 -21.59 -0.69 -8.41
CA SER A 157 -20.75 -0.55 -9.59
C SER A 157 -19.35 -1.10 -9.31
N ASP A 158 -18.61 -1.43 -10.36
CA ASP A 158 -17.22 -1.88 -10.25
C ASP A 158 -16.28 -0.75 -9.77
N ILE A 159 -15.06 -1.12 -9.40
CA ILE A 159 -14.06 -0.19 -8.86
C ILE A 159 -13.65 0.91 -9.85
N TRP A 160 -13.64 0.63 -11.15
CA TRP A 160 -13.26 1.59 -12.20
C TRP A 160 -14.40 2.61 -12.43
N SER A 161 -15.64 2.12 -12.45
CA SER A 161 -16.82 2.99 -12.42
C SER A 161 -16.86 3.87 -11.17
N ARG A 162 -16.46 3.34 -10.01
CA ARG A 162 -16.41 4.10 -8.75
C ARG A 162 -15.34 5.19 -8.77
N THR A 163 -14.12 4.87 -9.22
CA THR A 163 -13.04 5.87 -9.35
C THR A 163 -13.44 7.00 -10.31
N SER A 164 -14.09 6.70 -11.44
CA SER A 164 -14.58 7.75 -12.34
C SER A 164 -15.61 8.71 -11.71
N ARG A 165 -16.42 8.24 -10.74
CA ARG A 165 -17.49 9.02 -10.10
C ARG A 165 -17.09 9.67 -8.78
N ASN A 166 -15.98 9.24 -8.18
CA ASN A 166 -15.48 9.75 -6.90
C ASN A 166 -14.03 10.25 -7.07
N PRO A 167 -13.83 11.55 -7.30
CA PRO A 167 -12.50 12.13 -7.51
C PRO A 167 -11.55 11.96 -6.33
N GLU A 168 -12.05 11.98 -5.09
CA GLU A 168 -11.23 11.79 -3.88
C GLU A 168 -10.69 10.36 -3.82
N PHE A 169 -11.57 9.37 -4.00
CA PHE A 169 -11.14 7.97 -4.04
C PHE A 169 -10.21 7.69 -5.24
N ASN A 170 -10.48 8.29 -6.40
CA ASN A 170 -9.60 8.20 -7.57
C ASN A 170 -8.20 8.74 -7.28
N ALA A 171 -8.10 9.91 -6.65
CA ALA A 171 -6.82 10.50 -6.29
C ALA A 171 -6.05 9.58 -5.32
N THR A 172 -6.69 9.15 -4.23
CA THR A 172 -6.10 8.24 -3.24
C THR A 172 -5.65 6.92 -3.88
N PHE A 173 -6.49 6.32 -4.72
CA PHE A 173 -6.18 5.06 -5.39
C PHE A 173 -5.00 5.21 -6.37
N ASN A 174 -5.01 6.25 -7.20
CA ASN A 174 -3.93 6.49 -8.16
C ASN A 174 -2.60 6.83 -7.48
N GLU A 175 -2.63 7.61 -6.39
CA GLU A 175 -1.45 7.90 -5.58
C GLU A 175 -0.86 6.62 -4.98
N GLY A 176 -1.72 5.75 -4.43
CA GLY A 176 -1.31 4.45 -3.91
C GLY A 176 -0.70 3.52 -4.97
N MET A 177 -1.33 3.44 -6.15
CA MET A 177 -0.81 2.65 -7.27
C MET A 177 0.52 3.17 -7.81
N ALA A 178 0.69 4.50 -7.86
CA ALA A 178 1.92 5.15 -8.28
C ALA A 178 3.07 4.93 -7.27
N ALA A 179 2.77 4.98 -5.97
CA ALA A 179 3.73 4.69 -4.90
C ALA A 179 4.29 3.26 -5.02
N ASP A 180 3.40 2.26 -5.13
CA ASP A 180 3.79 0.87 -5.30
C ASP A 180 4.53 0.63 -6.63
N ALA A 181 4.04 1.21 -7.74
CA ALA A 181 4.70 1.12 -9.04
C ALA A 181 6.12 1.67 -9.01
N GLY A 182 6.31 2.83 -8.37
CA GLY A 182 7.63 3.41 -8.20
C GLY A 182 8.58 2.50 -7.42
N PHE A 183 8.13 2.02 -6.26
CA PHE A 183 8.93 1.13 -5.41
C PHE A 183 9.34 -0.16 -6.14
N VAL A 184 8.38 -0.84 -6.77
CA VAL A 184 8.62 -2.09 -7.50
C VAL A 184 9.54 -1.85 -8.69
N MET A 185 9.30 -0.78 -9.46
CA MET A 185 10.09 -0.52 -10.66
C MET A 185 11.52 -0.08 -10.38
N ASP A 186 11.77 0.62 -9.27
CA ASP A 186 13.14 0.89 -8.83
C ASP A 186 13.90 -0.43 -8.62
N LEU A 187 13.26 -1.45 -8.06
CA LEU A 187 13.86 -2.78 -7.87
C LEU A 187 14.01 -3.54 -9.19
N VAL A 188 13.00 -3.52 -10.05
CA VAL A 188 13.01 -4.21 -11.36
C VAL A 188 14.08 -3.63 -12.26
N VAL A 189 14.21 -2.31 -12.36
CA VAL A 189 15.27 -1.66 -13.14
C VAL A 189 16.65 -2.07 -12.62
N ARG A 190 16.88 -1.99 -11.30
CA ARG A 190 18.18 -2.29 -10.68
C ARG A 190 18.57 -3.76 -10.76
N LYS A 191 17.64 -4.69 -10.50
CA LYS A 191 17.93 -6.14 -10.39
C LYS A 191 17.62 -6.92 -11.66
N CYS A 192 16.63 -6.47 -12.42
CA CYS A 192 16.09 -7.17 -13.58
C CYS A 192 16.21 -6.34 -14.87
N GLY A 193 17.05 -5.29 -14.91
CA GLY A 193 17.18 -4.41 -16.07
C GLY A 193 17.47 -5.12 -17.40
N HIS A 194 17.99 -6.35 -17.36
CA HIS A 194 18.18 -7.19 -18.53
C HIS A 194 16.88 -7.49 -19.30
N VAL A 195 15.71 -7.46 -18.66
CA VAL A 195 14.41 -7.70 -19.34
C VAL A 195 14.09 -6.64 -20.40
N PHE A 196 14.65 -5.44 -20.25
CA PHE A 196 14.47 -4.31 -21.17
C PHE A 196 15.51 -4.26 -22.30
N ARG A 197 16.52 -5.13 -22.29
CA ARG A 197 17.56 -5.13 -23.33
C ARG A 197 16.97 -5.44 -24.71
N GLY A 198 17.38 -4.62 -25.68
CA GLY A 198 17.00 -4.75 -27.09
C GLY A 198 15.63 -4.14 -27.43
N LEU A 199 14.91 -3.58 -26.46
CA LEU A 199 13.65 -2.88 -26.72
C LEU A 199 13.93 -1.48 -27.26
N ARG A 200 13.11 -1.04 -28.22
CA ARG A 200 13.03 0.35 -28.70
C ARG A 200 11.71 1.00 -28.28
N SER A 201 10.67 0.20 -28.04
CA SER A 201 9.38 0.69 -27.55
C SER A 201 8.74 -0.24 -26.53
N LEU A 202 8.04 0.35 -25.56
CA LEU A 202 7.31 -0.36 -24.51
C LEU A 202 5.97 0.33 -24.25
N VAL A 203 4.90 -0.46 -24.15
CA VAL A 203 3.58 0.00 -23.69
C VAL A 203 3.30 -0.56 -22.31
N ASP A 204 3.07 0.33 -21.35
CA ASP A 204 2.59 0.03 -20.01
C ASP A 204 1.06 0.07 -19.99
N VAL A 205 0.44 -1.11 -20.00
CA VAL A 205 -1.02 -1.25 -20.01
C VAL A 205 -1.54 -1.19 -18.57
N GLY A 206 -2.57 -0.38 -18.32
CA GLY A 206 -3.02 -0.06 -16.97
C GLY A 206 -1.95 0.69 -16.16
N GLY A 207 -1.11 1.47 -16.85
CA GLY A 207 0.06 2.13 -16.26
C GLY A 207 -0.27 3.34 -15.36
N GLY A 208 -1.55 3.69 -15.24
CA GLY A 208 -2.04 4.78 -14.40
C GLY A 208 -1.46 6.13 -14.81
N THR A 209 -0.89 6.83 -13.83
CA THR A 209 -0.18 8.11 -14.02
C THR A 209 1.24 7.96 -14.63
N GLY A 210 1.60 6.74 -15.03
CA GLY A 210 2.84 6.42 -15.74
C GLY A 210 4.06 6.25 -14.84
N ALA A 211 3.89 6.01 -13.54
CA ALA A 211 5.00 5.87 -12.61
C ALA A 211 5.99 4.77 -13.02
N ALA A 212 5.48 3.63 -13.52
CA ALA A 212 6.31 2.52 -13.97
C ALA A 212 7.00 2.82 -15.32
N ALA A 213 6.24 3.28 -16.32
CA ALA A 213 6.78 3.73 -17.60
C ALA A 213 7.88 4.81 -17.45
N ARG A 214 7.69 5.79 -16.56
CA ARG A 214 8.69 6.85 -16.28
C ARG A 214 9.98 6.29 -15.67
N ALA A 215 9.89 5.27 -14.82
CA ALA A 215 11.06 4.59 -14.27
C ALA A 215 11.86 3.87 -15.37
N VAL A 216 11.17 3.21 -16.30
CA VAL A 216 11.80 2.59 -17.47
C VAL A 216 12.45 3.64 -18.37
N ALA A 217 11.72 4.70 -18.74
CA ALA A 217 12.22 5.76 -19.60
C ALA A 217 13.46 6.47 -19.00
N GLY A 218 13.47 6.70 -17.68
CA GLY A 218 14.61 7.29 -16.99
C GLY A 218 15.85 6.40 -16.98
N ALA A 219 15.68 5.09 -16.81
CA ALA A 219 16.78 4.13 -16.78
C ALA A 219 17.27 3.70 -18.17
N PHE A 220 16.38 3.72 -19.16
CA PHE A 220 16.64 3.30 -20.53
C PHE A 220 16.12 4.36 -21.52
N PRO A 221 16.81 5.51 -21.67
CA PRO A 221 16.30 6.65 -22.45
C PRO A 221 16.08 6.37 -23.95
N HIS A 222 16.62 5.26 -24.45
CA HIS A 222 16.42 4.81 -25.83
C HIS A 222 15.08 4.09 -26.05
N ILE A 223 14.38 3.69 -24.99
CA ILE A 223 13.08 3.02 -25.06
C ILE A 223 11.97 4.07 -25.05
N LYS A 224 11.24 4.17 -26.15
CA LYS A 224 10.01 4.97 -26.21
C LYS A 224 8.92 4.30 -25.37
N CYS A 225 8.48 4.98 -24.32
CA CYS A 225 7.48 4.45 -23.41
C CYS A 225 6.12 5.11 -23.66
N ALA A 226 5.08 4.30 -23.76
CA ALA A 226 3.69 4.75 -23.79
C ALA A 226 2.92 4.11 -22.63
N VAL A 227 1.91 4.79 -22.11
CA VAL A 227 0.97 4.30 -21.11
C VAL A 227 -0.40 4.20 -21.76
N LEU A 228 -1.01 3.03 -21.71
CA LEU A 228 -2.40 2.83 -22.10
C LEU A 228 -3.24 2.72 -20.82
N ASP A 229 -4.18 3.65 -20.63
CA ASP A 229 -5.13 3.59 -19.52
C ASP A 229 -6.48 4.20 -19.90
N LEU A 230 -7.47 4.05 -19.03
CA LEU A 230 -8.82 4.55 -19.24
C LEU A 230 -8.83 6.09 -19.38
N PRO A 231 -9.75 6.67 -20.18
CA PRO A 231 -9.77 8.11 -20.44
C PRO A 231 -9.76 8.97 -19.16
N GLN A 232 -10.52 8.61 -18.14
CA GLN A 232 -10.59 9.34 -16.87
C GLN A 232 -9.28 9.33 -16.06
N VAL A 233 -8.36 8.38 -16.33
CA VAL A 233 -7.08 8.27 -15.64
C VAL A 233 -6.02 9.14 -16.31
N VAL A 234 -5.99 9.16 -17.64
CA VAL A 234 -4.97 9.92 -18.40
C VAL A 234 -5.39 11.36 -18.70
N GLN A 235 -6.67 11.70 -18.56
CA GLN A 235 -7.17 13.05 -18.78
C GLN A 235 -6.48 14.06 -17.85
N GLY A 236 -5.90 15.11 -18.42
CA GLY A 236 -5.23 16.17 -17.67
C GLY A 236 -3.77 15.87 -17.28
N LEU A 237 -3.23 14.70 -17.66
CA LEU A 237 -1.81 14.43 -17.49
C LEU A 237 -0.96 15.24 -18.50
N PRO A 238 0.25 15.69 -18.11
CA PRO A 238 1.12 16.44 -19.01
C PRO A 238 1.53 15.61 -20.23
N ALA A 239 1.38 16.21 -21.42
CA ALA A 239 1.70 15.58 -22.71
C ALA A 239 3.18 15.76 -23.11
N ASP A 240 3.92 16.62 -22.43
CA ASP A 240 5.30 17.02 -22.71
C ASP A 240 6.36 16.20 -21.93
N GLY A 241 5.97 15.02 -21.44
CA GLY A 241 6.83 14.15 -20.65
C GLY A 241 7.62 13.10 -21.46
N PRO A 242 8.52 12.34 -20.80
CA PRO A 242 9.27 11.24 -21.41
C PRO A 242 8.40 10.00 -21.73
N VAL A 243 7.09 10.10 -21.51
CA VAL A 243 6.10 9.02 -21.67
C VAL A 243 4.90 9.58 -22.41
N GLU A 244 4.45 8.86 -23.43
CA GLU A 244 3.23 9.16 -24.17
C GLU A 244 2.01 8.55 -23.46
N PHE A 245 0.93 9.30 -23.29
CA PHE A 245 -0.31 8.79 -22.70
C PHE A 245 -1.35 8.52 -23.80
N VAL A 246 -1.90 7.31 -23.80
CA VAL A 246 -2.91 6.85 -24.75
C VAL A 246 -4.16 6.50 -23.96
N ALA A 247 -5.24 7.26 -24.19
CA ALA A 247 -6.56 6.95 -23.64
C ALA A 247 -7.21 5.80 -24.40
N GLY A 248 -7.64 4.75 -23.69
CA GLY A 248 -8.37 3.65 -24.32
C GLY A 248 -8.58 2.44 -23.42
N SER A 249 -9.22 1.42 -23.98
CA SER A 249 -9.42 0.14 -23.33
C SER A 249 -8.44 -0.90 -23.87
N MET A 250 -7.73 -1.59 -22.97
CA MET A 250 -6.84 -2.70 -23.34
C MET A 250 -7.59 -3.88 -23.97
N PHE A 251 -8.90 -3.99 -23.70
CA PHE A 251 -9.77 -5.02 -24.28
C PHE A 251 -10.16 -4.73 -25.73
N GLU A 252 -10.00 -3.48 -26.17
CA GLU A 252 -10.26 -3.08 -27.54
C GLU A 252 -8.97 -3.06 -28.35
N ARG A 253 -7.96 -2.31 -27.90
CA ARG A 253 -6.70 -2.15 -28.62
C ARG A 253 -5.55 -1.75 -27.71
N VAL A 254 -4.47 -2.52 -27.80
CA VAL A 254 -3.17 -2.14 -27.23
C VAL A 254 -2.29 -1.53 -28.33
N PRO A 255 -1.69 -0.34 -28.12
CA PRO A 255 -0.76 0.25 -29.07
C PRO A 255 0.41 -0.69 -29.44
N PRO A 256 0.90 -0.65 -30.70
CA PRO A 256 2.02 -1.50 -31.10
C PRO A 256 3.32 -1.04 -30.42
N ALA A 257 4.04 -1.99 -29.82
CA ALA A 257 5.36 -1.81 -29.22
C ALA A 257 6.16 -3.11 -29.25
N ASP A 258 7.48 -3.04 -29.05
CA ASP A 258 8.34 -4.24 -28.97
C ASP A 258 7.97 -5.10 -27.73
N ALA A 259 7.51 -4.47 -26.64
CA ALA A 259 7.03 -5.15 -25.45
C ALA A 259 5.78 -4.50 -24.85
N VAL A 260 4.92 -5.34 -24.26
CA VAL A 260 3.80 -4.93 -23.41
C VAL A 260 4.11 -5.28 -21.96
N MET A 261 4.01 -4.30 -21.07
CA MET A 261 4.15 -4.44 -19.63
C MET A 261 2.77 -4.41 -18.98
N LEU A 262 2.49 -5.41 -18.13
CA LEU A 262 1.25 -5.52 -17.35
C LEU A 262 1.60 -5.58 -15.87
N LYS A 263 1.51 -4.44 -15.17
CA LYS A 263 1.79 -4.33 -13.73
C LYS A 263 0.48 -4.23 -12.95
N ILE A 264 0.13 -5.27 -12.17
CA ILE A 264 -1.10 -5.32 -11.33
C ILE A 264 -2.40 -5.19 -12.14
N VAL A 265 -2.38 -5.56 -13.42
CA VAL A 265 -3.57 -5.54 -14.29
C VAL A 265 -4.29 -6.89 -14.36
N SER A 266 -3.60 -7.99 -14.01
CA SER A 266 -4.19 -9.33 -13.97
C SER A 266 -4.40 -9.81 -12.54
N SER A 267 -5.35 -10.72 -12.33
CA SER A 267 -5.68 -11.39 -11.05
C SER A 267 -4.50 -12.09 -10.35
N LEU A 268 -3.31 -12.07 -10.96
CA LEU A 268 -2.08 -12.68 -10.45
C LEU A 268 -1.06 -11.67 -9.91
N GLY A 269 -1.26 -10.35 -10.01
CA GLY A 269 -0.38 -9.37 -9.32
C GLY A 269 1.11 -9.40 -9.70
N VAL A 270 1.48 -9.95 -10.86
CA VAL A 270 2.87 -10.05 -11.35
C VAL A 270 3.07 -9.12 -12.55
N VAL A 271 4.24 -8.44 -12.62
CA VAL A 271 4.68 -7.74 -13.83
C VAL A 271 4.95 -8.77 -14.92
N ARG A 272 4.10 -8.82 -15.95
CA ARG A 272 4.31 -9.68 -17.12
C ARG A 272 4.81 -8.87 -18.31
N PHE A 273 5.83 -9.41 -18.98
CA PHE A 273 6.32 -8.91 -20.26
C PHE A 273 5.86 -9.85 -21.37
N VAL A 274 5.07 -9.33 -22.31
CA VAL A 274 4.77 -10.03 -23.55
C VAL A 274 5.60 -9.39 -24.65
N ARG A 275 6.63 -10.11 -25.11
CA ARG A 275 7.38 -9.74 -26.32
C ARG A 275 6.59 -10.22 -27.52
N LYS A 276 6.32 -9.33 -28.47
CA LYS A 276 5.87 -9.77 -29.80
C LYS A 276 7.11 -10.30 -30.53
N ALA A 277 7.02 -11.53 -31.03
CA ALA A 277 8.04 -12.13 -31.87
C ALA A 277 8.15 -11.37 -33.20
#